data_AF-A0AAZ3Q4M0-F1
#
_entry.id   AF-A0AAZ3Q4M0-F1
#
_cell.length_a   1.000
_cell.length_b   1.000
_cell.length_c   1.000
_cell.angle_alpha   90.00
_cell.angle_beta   90.00
_cell.angle_gamma   90.00
#
_symmetry.space_group_name_H-M   'P 1'
#
loop_
_entity.id
_entity.type
_entity.pdbx_description
1 polymer ?
#
loop_
_entity_poly.entity_id
_entity_poly.type
_entity_poly.pdbx_seq_one_letter_code
_entity_poly.pdbx_strand_id
1 'polypeptide(L)'
;LTHKVSEKVGGAEGTKLDDDFLQMEKKVDTTGRAVLDIMTKTTEYLQPNPASRAKLSLIGTMSKIRGQEKGPGYPQAETVLGEAMQRFGRELGEESCFGLALLDAGEAMGELGAVKDALDMEVKQNFIDPLQNLQEKDIKEIQHHLKKMQGRRLDFDYKKKRHGKGVLEEEIRQALEKFDESKEVAEQSMFNLLESDIEQVSQLAALVQAQVEYHRQATEILQQLSSKLHERIREAQDKPRKEYVPKPRMILELLPPSDSHNGGLNTTKSPGPASSPGPARTPGENTQRGTDADTHTHRSTYKQRLTDPHTET
;
A
#
# COMPACT_ATOMS: atom_id res chain seq x y z
N LEU A 1 16.45 -7.90 28.43
CA LEU A 1 16.54 -7.61 29.88
C LEU A 1 15.47 -6.59 30.23
N THR A 2 14.25 -7.05 30.47
CA THR A 2 13.10 -6.22 30.86
C THR A 2 13.15 -6.04 32.38
N HIS A 3 13.34 -4.79 32.82
CA HIS A 3 13.33 -4.40 34.22
C HIS A 3 11.93 -4.65 34.79
N LYS A 4 11.74 -5.75 35.54
CA LYS A 4 10.57 -5.93 36.41
C LYS A 4 10.66 -4.86 37.49
N VAL A 5 9.74 -3.89 37.50
CA VAL A 5 9.56 -2.98 38.64
C VAL A 5 9.04 -3.83 39.80
N SER A 6 9.96 -4.30 40.63
CA SER A 6 9.65 -4.88 41.93
C SER A 6 9.14 -3.77 42.83
N GLU A 7 7.82 -3.57 42.86
CA GLU A 7 7.20 -2.58 43.75
C GLU A 7 7.22 -3.11 45.20
N LYS A 8 8.35 -2.91 45.90
CA LYS A 8 8.41 -3.01 47.36
C LYS A 8 7.84 -1.71 47.95
N VAL A 9 6.52 -1.63 48.08
CA VAL A 9 5.91 -0.59 48.91
C VAL A 9 6.01 -1.00 50.38
N GLY A 10 7.07 -0.56 51.06
CA GLY A 10 7.11 -0.52 52.53
C GLY A 10 7.13 -1.87 53.27
N GLY A 11 8.10 -2.74 52.97
CA GLY A 11 8.63 -3.72 53.94
C GLY A 11 7.85 -5.02 54.19
N ALA A 12 6.62 -5.19 53.69
CA ALA A 12 5.91 -6.47 53.69
C ALA A 12 5.71 -6.98 52.25
N GLU A 13 5.88 -8.29 52.02
CA GLU A 13 5.59 -8.92 50.73
C GLU A 13 4.12 -8.63 50.36
N GLY A 14 3.90 -8.02 49.18
CA GLY A 14 2.55 -7.80 48.65
C GLY A 14 1.84 -9.11 48.33
N THR A 15 0.52 -9.05 48.18
CA THR A 15 -0.27 -10.26 47.84
C THR A 15 0.25 -10.86 46.53
N LYS A 16 0.74 -12.10 46.61
CA LYS A 16 1.28 -12.86 45.48
C LYS A 16 0.13 -13.45 44.67
N LEU A 17 0.20 -13.31 43.36
CA LEU A 17 -0.61 -14.07 42.42
C LEU A 17 0.06 -15.43 42.19
N ASP A 18 -0.74 -16.45 41.91
CA ASP A 18 -0.25 -17.77 41.56
C ASP A 18 0.45 -17.78 40.18
N ASP A 19 1.27 -18.81 39.96
CA ASP A 19 2.10 -18.90 38.75
C ASP A 19 1.27 -19.10 37.48
N ASP A 20 0.11 -19.75 37.57
CA ASP A 20 -0.78 -19.99 36.43
C ASP A 20 -1.43 -18.68 35.95
N PHE A 21 -1.91 -17.86 36.88
CA PHE A 21 -2.41 -16.51 36.59
C PHE A 21 -1.33 -15.65 35.89
N LEU A 22 -0.11 -15.63 36.43
CA LEU A 22 1.00 -14.86 35.85
C LEU A 22 1.40 -15.37 34.46
N GLN A 23 1.29 -16.67 34.22
CA GLN A 23 1.51 -17.25 32.89
C GLN A 23 0.42 -16.84 31.91
N MET A 24 -0.85 -16.87 32.31
CA MET A 24 -1.97 -16.41 31.48
C MET A 24 -1.82 -14.93 31.13
N GLU A 25 -1.54 -14.07 32.12
CA GLU A 25 -1.31 -12.63 31.92
C GLU A 25 -0.21 -12.38 30.87
N LYS A 26 0.91 -13.11 30.99
CA LYS A 26 2.03 -13.02 30.03
C LYS A 26 1.62 -13.47 28.62
N LYS A 27 0.84 -14.55 28.50
CA LYS A 27 0.36 -15.04 27.20
C LYS A 27 -0.57 -14.02 26.56
N VAL A 28 -1.54 -13.47 27.30
CA VAL A 28 -2.45 -12.45 26.78
C VAL A 28 -1.72 -11.18 26.34
N ASP A 29 -0.75 -10.69 27.12
CA ASP A 29 0.09 -9.55 26.71
C ASP A 29 0.84 -9.84 25.41
N THR A 30 1.42 -11.04 25.30
CA THR A 30 2.15 -11.44 24.10
C THR A 30 1.22 -11.54 22.89
N THR A 31 0.03 -12.13 23.06
CA THR A 31 -1.00 -12.19 22.02
C THR A 31 -1.39 -10.80 21.55
N GLY A 32 -1.68 -9.86 22.47
CA GLY A 32 -2.06 -8.51 22.07
C GLY A 32 -0.96 -7.73 21.34
N ARG A 33 0.30 -7.89 21.75
CA ARG A 33 1.42 -7.31 21.00
C ARG A 33 1.60 -7.95 19.62
N ALA A 34 1.47 -9.27 19.52
CA ALA A 34 1.56 -9.99 18.26
C ALA A 34 0.45 -9.58 17.28
N VAL A 35 -0.80 -9.52 17.73
CA VAL A 35 -1.96 -9.09 16.93
C VAL A 35 -1.73 -7.69 16.35
N LEU A 36 -1.35 -6.73 17.18
CA LEU A 36 -1.12 -5.35 16.74
C LEU A 36 0.03 -5.26 15.70
N ASP A 37 1.15 -5.93 15.95
CA ASP A 37 2.31 -5.87 15.07
C ASP A 37 2.04 -6.58 13.74
N ILE A 38 1.48 -7.79 13.76
CA ILE A 38 1.13 -8.56 12.56
C ILE A 38 0.11 -7.80 11.71
N MET A 39 -0.94 -7.24 12.31
CA MET A 39 -1.93 -6.42 11.59
C MET A 39 -1.25 -5.22 10.91
N THR A 40 -0.39 -4.50 11.64
CA THR A 40 0.37 -3.37 11.09
C THR A 40 1.24 -3.80 9.92
N LYS A 41 2.05 -4.85 10.09
CA LYS A 41 2.94 -5.37 9.04
C LYS A 41 2.18 -5.86 7.82
N THR A 42 0.99 -6.41 8.02
CA THR A 42 0.13 -6.85 6.91
C THR A 42 -0.41 -5.66 6.12
N THR A 43 -0.83 -4.58 6.77
CA THR A 43 -1.22 -3.34 6.05
C THR A 43 -0.06 -2.71 5.28
N GLU A 44 1.15 -2.76 5.82
CA GLU A 44 2.37 -2.29 5.15
C GLU A 44 2.73 -3.17 3.95
N TYR A 45 2.54 -4.48 4.06
CA TYR A 45 2.73 -5.45 2.99
C TYR A 45 1.74 -5.22 1.83
N LEU A 46 0.46 -5.07 2.13
CA LEU A 46 -0.56 -4.82 1.11
C LEU A 46 -0.35 -3.48 0.41
N GLN A 47 -0.03 -2.44 1.19
CA GLN A 47 0.16 -1.08 0.70
C GLN A 47 1.46 -0.46 1.24
N PRO A 48 2.58 -0.66 0.51
CA PRO A 48 3.86 -0.03 0.84
C PRO A 48 3.80 1.50 0.74
N ASN A 49 2.96 2.03 -0.16
CA ASN A 49 2.71 3.47 -0.28
C ASN A 49 1.89 3.99 0.93
N PRO A 50 2.42 4.94 1.73
CA PRO A 50 1.73 5.47 2.91
C PRO A 50 0.35 6.09 2.60
N ALA A 51 0.19 6.74 1.45
CA ALA A 51 -1.08 7.40 1.09
C ALA A 51 -2.19 6.38 0.78
N SER A 52 -1.85 5.32 0.04
CA SER A 52 -2.77 4.21 -0.24
C SER A 52 -3.05 3.40 1.02
N ARG A 53 -2.05 3.20 1.88
CA ARG A 53 -2.20 2.52 3.17
C ARG A 53 -3.20 3.23 4.08
N ALA A 54 -3.10 4.55 4.20
CA ALA A 54 -4.04 5.35 4.99
C ALA A 54 -5.48 5.19 4.50
N LYS A 55 -5.69 5.11 3.18
CA LYS A 55 -7.01 4.84 2.59
C LYS A 55 -7.49 3.42 2.90
N LEU A 56 -6.63 2.40 2.76
CA LEU A 56 -6.95 1.00 3.08
C LEU A 56 -7.44 0.84 4.52
N SER A 57 -6.79 1.49 5.48
CA SER A 57 -7.22 1.46 6.89
C SER A 57 -8.61 2.08 7.12
N LEU A 58 -9.08 2.97 6.23
CA LEU A 58 -10.40 3.63 6.33
C LEU A 58 -11.51 2.84 5.61
N ILE A 59 -11.16 1.81 4.84
CA ILE A 59 -12.13 0.92 4.18
C ILE A 59 -12.82 0.09 5.26
N GLY A 60 -14.12 0.33 5.46
CA GLY A 60 -14.92 -0.30 6.52
C GLY A 60 -15.76 0.69 7.32
N THR A 61 -15.30 1.94 7.49
CA THR A 61 -16.09 3.00 8.15
C THR A 61 -17.21 3.54 7.26
N MET A 62 -17.13 3.35 5.94
CA MET A 62 -18.06 3.94 4.96
C MET A 62 -18.74 2.96 3.99
N SER A 63 -18.40 1.67 3.98
CA SER A 63 -18.84 0.74 2.92
C SER A 63 -20.21 0.10 3.11
N LYS A 64 -20.96 0.42 4.17
CA LYS A 64 -22.36 -0.06 4.32
C LYS A 64 -23.41 0.83 3.63
N ILE A 65 -23.05 2.00 3.12
CA ILE A 65 -24.03 3.03 2.71
C ILE A 65 -24.21 3.16 1.18
N ARG A 66 -23.32 2.60 0.35
CA ARG A 66 -23.44 2.73 -1.10
C ARG A 66 -23.10 1.42 -1.79
N GLY A 67 -24.12 0.68 -2.22
CA GLY A 67 -24.01 -0.56 -3.01
C GLY A 67 -23.42 -0.35 -4.42
N GLN A 68 -22.23 0.21 -4.51
CA GLN A 68 -21.38 0.17 -5.69
C GLN A 68 -20.00 -0.31 -5.23
N GLU A 69 -19.63 -1.51 -5.65
CA GLU A 69 -18.26 -2.03 -5.62
C GLU A 69 -17.38 -1.12 -6.49
N LYS A 70 -16.99 0.02 -5.92
CA LYS A 70 -15.77 0.68 -6.35
C LYS A 70 -14.72 0.13 -5.41
N GLY A 71 -13.64 -0.39 -5.96
CA GLY A 71 -12.51 -0.95 -5.23
C GLY A 71 -11.94 0.04 -4.20
N PRO A 72 -10.74 -0.19 -3.67
CA PRO A 72 -10.28 0.43 -2.44
C PRO A 72 -10.05 1.97 -2.51
N GLY A 73 -10.36 2.63 -3.63
CA GLY A 73 -10.41 4.09 -3.76
C GLY A 73 -9.03 4.74 -3.93
N TYR A 74 -8.03 3.93 -4.28
CA TYR A 74 -6.70 4.34 -4.69
C TYR A 74 -6.26 3.48 -5.87
N PRO A 75 -5.40 4.02 -6.77
CA PRO A 75 -4.91 3.26 -7.90
C PRO A 75 -3.84 2.25 -7.44
N GLN A 76 -3.91 1.03 -7.96
CA GLN A 76 -2.83 0.04 -7.84
C GLN A 76 -1.70 0.38 -8.81
N ALA A 77 -0.47 -0.01 -8.45
CA ALA A 77 0.71 0.30 -9.27
C ALA A 77 0.64 -0.39 -10.64
N GLU A 78 0.10 -1.60 -10.67
CA GLU A 78 -0.17 -2.41 -11.87
C GLU A 78 -1.12 -1.68 -12.82
N THR A 79 -2.21 -1.11 -12.29
CA THR A 79 -3.15 -0.31 -13.10
C THR A 79 -2.48 0.92 -13.70
N VAL A 80 -1.70 1.65 -12.90
CA VAL A 80 -0.98 2.85 -13.38
C VAL A 80 0.02 2.49 -14.49
N LEU A 81 0.72 1.37 -14.35
CA LEU A 81 1.61 0.86 -15.39
C LEU A 81 0.83 0.48 -16.66
N GLY A 82 -0.30 -0.21 -16.49
CA GLY A 82 -1.18 -0.61 -17.59
C GLY A 82 -1.71 0.58 -18.38
N GLU A 83 -2.15 1.65 -17.69
CA GLU A 83 -2.61 2.90 -18.31
C GLU A 83 -1.52 3.55 -19.17
N ALA A 84 -0.27 3.57 -18.70
CA ALA A 84 0.86 4.11 -19.46
C ALA A 84 1.13 3.28 -20.72
N MET A 85 1.15 1.94 -20.60
CA MET A 85 1.32 1.04 -21.75
C MET A 85 0.19 1.23 -22.77
N GLN A 86 -1.06 1.28 -22.31
CA GLN A 86 -2.24 1.51 -23.13
C GLN A 86 -2.17 2.85 -23.88
N ARG A 87 -1.76 3.92 -23.20
CA ARG A 87 -1.61 5.25 -23.79
C ARG A 87 -0.59 5.23 -24.93
N PHE A 88 0.64 4.80 -24.65
CA PHE A 88 1.70 4.84 -25.65
C PHE A 88 1.54 3.79 -26.75
N GLY A 89 0.88 2.66 -26.45
CA GLY A 89 0.49 1.66 -27.45
C GLY A 89 -0.43 2.26 -28.52
N ARG A 90 -1.41 3.09 -28.11
CA ARG A 90 -2.29 3.82 -29.04
C ARG A 90 -1.55 4.89 -29.84
N GLU A 91 -0.64 5.64 -29.19
CA GLU A 91 0.15 6.68 -29.86
C GLU A 91 1.08 6.11 -30.95
N LEU A 92 1.60 4.88 -30.77
CA LEU A 92 2.42 4.18 -31.77
C LEU A 92 1.63 3.68 -32.99
N GLY A 93 0.31 3.55 -32.85
CA GLY A 93 -0.60 3.11 -33.91
C GLY A 93 -0.59 1.59 -34.16
N GLU A 94 -1.63 1.14 -34.88
CA GLU A 94 -1.92 -0.29 -35.13
C GLU A 94 -0.90 -0.97 -36.05
N GLU A 95 -0.10 -0.19 -36.78
CA GLU A 95 0.97 -0.69 -37.65
C GLU A 95 2.22 -1.10 -36.86
N SER A 96 2.34 -0.66 -35.60
CA SER A 96 3.50 -0.95 -34.76
C SER A 96 3.29 -2.27 -34.00
N CYS A 97 4.13 -3.28 -34.28
CA CYS A 97 4.13 -4.51 -33.50
C CYS A 97 4.38 -4.25 -32.00
N PHE A 98 5.23 -3.27 -31.68
CA PHE A 98 5.47 -2.86 -30.30
C PHE A 98 4.25 -2.14 -29.71
N GLY A 99 3.57 -1.31 -30.51
CA GLY A 99 2.33 -0.64 -30.11
C GLY A 99 1.25 -1.66 -29.71
N LEU A 100 0.99 -2.66 -30.56
CA LEU A 100 0.04 -3.73 -30.27
C LEU A 100 0.44 -4.57 -29.04
N ALA A 101 1.73 -4.88 -28.88
CA ALA A 101 2.22 -5.60 -27.71
C ALA A 101 2.03 -4.80 -26.40
N LEU A 102 2.20 -3.46 -26.45
CA LEU A 102 1.92 -2.59 -25.32
C LEU A 102 0.42 -2.55 -24.96
N LEU A 103 -0.47 -2.64 -25.95
CA LEU A 103 -1.91 -2.72 -25.69
C LEU A 103 -2.26 -4.02 -24.95
N ASP A 104 -1.79 -5.17 -25.42
CA ASP A 104 -2.05 -6.46 -24.74
C ASP A 104 -1.46 -6.48 -23.32
N ALA A 105 -0.21 -6.00 -23.17
CA ALA A 105 0.44 -5.92 -21.88
C ALA A 105 -0.30 -4.98 -20.92
N GLY A 106 -0.75 -3.83 -21.43
CA GLY A 106 -1.50 -2.87 -20.64
C GLY A 106 -2.87 -3.36 -20.19
N GLU A 107 -3.56 -4.17 -21.01
CA GLU A 107 -4.80 -4.86 -20.62
C GLU A 107 -4.54 -5.84 -19.48
N ALA A 108 -3.55 -6.73 -19.63
CA ALA A 108 -3.17 -7.70 -18.60
C ALA A 108 -2.71 -7.03 -17.29
N MET A 109 -1.98 -5.90 -17.36
CA MET A 109 -1.61 -5.12 -16.16
C MET A 109 -2.84 -4.52 -15.47
N GLY A 110 -3.87 -4.12 -16.23
CA GLY A 110 -5.15 -3.68 -15.68
C GLY A 110 -5.87 -4.79 -14.92
N GLU A 111 -5.92 -6.00 -15.49
CA GLU A 111 -6.47 -7.19 -14.83
C GLU A 111 -5.70 -7.54 -13.54
N LEU A 112 -4.36 -7.49 -13.57
CA LEU A 112 -3.54 -7.68 -12.36
C LEU A 112 -3.85 -6.64 -11.28
N GLY A 113 -4.11 -5.40 -11.66
CA GLY A 113 -4.58 -4.36 -10.74
C GLY A 113 -5.91 -4.71 -10.07
N ALA A 114 -6.88 -5.26 -10.81
CA ALA A 114 -8.14 -5.71 -10.24
C ALA A 114 -7.97 -6.91 -9.29
N VAL A 115 -7.09 -7.85 -9.63
CA VAL A 115 -6.73 -8.99 -8.75
C VAL A 115 -6.03 -8.50 -7.48
N LYS A 116 -5.19 -7.46 -7.57
CA LYS A 116 -4.55 -6.82 -6.42
C LYS A 116 -5.55 -6.06 -5.53
N ASP A 117 -6.53 -5.38 -6.12
CA ASP A 117 -7.64 -4.77 -5.37
C ASP A 117 -8.44 -5.83 -4.59
N ALA A 118 -8.73 -6.97 -5.22
CA ALA A 118 -9.43 -8.08 -4.58
C ALA A 118 -8.63 -8.64 -3.39
N LEU A 119 -7.31 -8.83 -3.53
CA LEU A 119 -6.44 -9.24 -2.41
C LEU A 119 -6.54 -8.26 -1.23
N ASP A 120 -6.43 -6.96 -1.50
CA ASP A 120 -6.44 -5.94 -0.45
C ASP A 120 -7.77 -5.96 0.32
N MET A 121 -8.89 -6.10 -0.39
CA MET A 121 -10.22 -6.19 0.21
C MET A 121 -10.42 -7.48 1.00
N GLU A 122 -10.00 -8.61 0.47
CA GLU A 122 -10.14 -9.93 1.09
C GLU A 122 -9.33 -10.00 2.40
N VAL A 123 -8.06 -9.59 2.37
CA VAL A 123 -7.22 -9.55 3.57
C VAL A 123 -7.73 -8.52 4.57
N LYS A 124 -8.26 -7.37 4.12
CA LYS A 124 -8.85 -6.38 5.01
C LYS A 124 -10.04 -6.95 5.78
N GLN A 125 -10.98 -7.59 5.08
CA GLN A 125 -12.24 -8.06 5.66
C GLN A 125 -12.07 -9.33 6.50
N ASN A 126 -11.24 -10.28 6.05
CA ASN A 126 -11.18 -11.62 6.63
C ASN A 126 -9.95 -11.86 7.53
N PHE A 127 -9.02 -10.90 7.59
CA PHE A 127 -7.86 -10.98 8.46
C PHE A 127 -7.67 -9.73 9.34
N ILE A 128 -7.56 -8.54 8.74
CA ILE A 128 -7.27 -7.30 9.49
C ILE A 128 -8.46 -6.92 10.40
N ASP A 129 -9.68 -6.88 9.89
CA ASP A 129 -10.86 -6.47 10.67
C ASP A 129 -11.17 -7.41 11.85
N PRO A 130 -11.10 -8.75 11.71
CA PRO A 130 -11.21 -9.67 12.84
C PRO A 130 -10.14 -9.45 13.91
N LEU A 131 -8.88 -9.24 13.51
CA LEU A 131 -7.78 -8.96 14.44
C LEU A 131 -7.93 -7.60 15.13
N GLN A 132 -8.43 -6.60 14.42
CA GLN A 132 -8.75 -5.30 15.01
C GLN A 132 -9.87 -5.43 16.05
N ASN A 133 -10.92 -6.21 15.76
CA ASN A 133 -12.00 -6.48 16.71
C ASN A 133 -11.51 -7.18 17.98
N LEU A 134 -10.64 -8.19 17.84
CA LEU A 134 -9.98 -8.88 18.95
C LEU A 134 -9.18 -7.90 19.84
N GLN A 135 -8.46 -6.98 19.22
CA GLN A 135 -7.67 -5.96 19.92
C GLN A 135 -8.55 -4.93 20.65
N GLU A 136 -9.60 -4.44 19.99
CA GLU A 136 -10.44 -3.34 20.51
C GLU A 136 -11.50 -3.77 21.51
N LYS A 137 -11.88 -5.05 21.50
CA LYS A 137 -12.86 -5.64 22.42
C LYS A 137 -12.19 -6.53 23.45
N ASP A 138 -11.83 -7.75 23.08
CA ASP A 138 -11.50 -8.81 24.04
C ASP A 138 -10.22 -8.48 24.82
N ILE A 139 -9.14 -8.11 24.10
CA ILE A 139 -7.86 -7.75 24.74
C ILE A 139 -8.01 -6.49 25.60
N LYS A 140 -8.77 -5.51 25.13
CA LYS A 140 -9.01 -4.25 25.86
C LYS A 140 -9.84 -4.47 27.12
N GLU A 141 -10.83 -5.35 27.07
CA GLU A 141 -11.65 -5.76 28.21
C GLU A 141 -10.83 -6.52 29.25
N ILE A 142 -9.98 -7.47 28.83
CA ILE A 142 -9.06 -8.17 29.73
C ILE A 142 -8.10 -7.18 30.40
N GLN A 143 -7.53 -6.23 29.64
CA GLN A 143 -6.67 -5.18 30.21
C GLN A 143 -7.42 -4.32 31.24
N HIS A 144 -8.71 -4.06 31.03
CA HIS A 144 -9.55 -3.37 32.00
C HIS A 144 -9.73 -4.18 33.28
N HIS A 145 -10.02 -5.47 33.18
CA HIS A 145 -10.15 -6.37 34.33
C HIS A 145 -8.85 -6.50 35.13
N LEU A 146 -7.72 -6.69 34.45
CA LEU A 146 -6.39 -6.74 35.08
C LEU A 146 -6.07 -5.45 35.83
N LYS A 147 -6.31 -4.28 35.22
CA LYS A 147 -6.10 -2.98 35.87
C LYS A 147 -6.99 -2.80 37.10
N LYS A 148 -8.26 -3.21 37.02
CA LYS A 148 -9.21 -3.15 38.14
C LYS A 148 -8.81 -4.08 39.29
N MET A 149 -8.40 -5.31 38.96
CA MET A 149 -7.90 -6.28 39.92
C MET A 149 -6.65 -5.75 40.63
N GLN A 150 -5.68 -5.23 39.87
CA GLN A 150 -4.45 -4.68 40.45
C GLN A 150 -4.74 -3.51 41.41
N GLY A 151 -5.70 -2.64 41.07
CA GLY A 151 -6.14 -1.58 41.97
C GLY A 151 -6.74 -2.10 43.28
N ARG A 152 -7.57 -3.15 43.21
CA ARG A 152 -8.17 -3.80 44.40
C ARG A 152 -7.13 -4.55 45.24
N ARG A 153 -6.14 -5.18 44.61
CA ARG A 153 -4.99 -5.80 45.30
C ARG A 153 -4.23 -4.78 46.14
N LEU A 154 -3.96 -3.60 45.56
CA LEU A 154 -3.26 -2.52 46.26
C LEU A 154 -4.09 -1.95 47.42
N ASP A 155 -5.42 -1.82 47.27
CA ASP A 155 -6.32 -1.41 48.37
C ASP A 155 -6.33 -2.42 49.52
N PHE A 156 -6.42 -3.71 49.19
CA PHE A 156 -6.34 -4.79 50.18
C PHE A 156 -4.99 -4.78 50.92
N ASP A 157 -3.88 -4.73 50.19
CA ASP A 157 -2.53 -4.68 50.77
C ASP A 157 -2.35 -3.45 51.69
N TYR A 158 -2.91 -2.30 51.30
CA TYR A 158 -2.91 -1.08 52.11
C TYR A 158 -3.69 -1.24 53.42
N LYS A 159 -4.94 -1.72 53.35
CA LYS A 159 -5.81 -1.91 54.52
C LYS A 159 -5.26 -2.97 55.47
N LYS A 160 -4.75 -4.09 54.93
CA LYS A 160 -4.09 -5.14 55.70
C LYS A 160 -2.89 -4.61 56.50
N LYS A 161 -2.07 -3.73 55.91
CA LYS A 161 -0.95 -3.06 56.61
C LYS A 161 -1.38 -2.10 57.71
N ARG A 162 -2.61 -1.57 57.63
CA ARG A 162 -3.22 -0.64 58.59
C ARG A 162 -4.08 -1.34 59.63
N HIS A 163 -4.14 -2.68 59.64
CA HIS A 163 -4.85 -3.43 60.65
C HIS A 163 -4.39 -3.03 62.07
N GLY A 164 -5.33 -2.77 62.97
CA GLY A 164 -5.04 -2.26 64.32
C GLY A 164 -4.61 -0.78 64.39
N LYS A 165 -4.60 -0.06 63.26
CA LYS A 165 -4.25 1.37 63.14
C LYS A 165 -5.38 2.19 62.51
N GLY A 166 -6.61 1.97 62.99
CA GLY A 166 -7.81 2.71 62.55
C GLY A 166 -8.56 2.10 61.35
N VAL A 167 -8.14 0.93 60.86
CA VAL A 167 -8.88 0.13 59.87
C VAL A 167 -9.54 -1.04 60.60
N LEU A 168 -10.84 -1.22 60.38
CA LEU A 168 -11.60 -2.32 60.99
C LEU A 168 -11.35 -3.64 60.23
N GLU A 169 -11.44 -4.76 60.93
CA GLU A 169 -11.35 -6.11 60.34
C GLU A 169 -12.34 -6.28 59.17
N GLU A 170 -13.56 -5.77 59.33
CA GLU A 170 -14.60 -5.85 58.30
C GLU A 170 -14.22 -5.08 57.02
N GLU A 171 -13.49 -3.98 57.12
CA GLU A 171 -13.01 -3.23 55.95
C GLU A 171 -11.92 -3.99 55.19
N ILE A 172 -11.09 -4.75 55.90
CA ILE A 172 -10.06 -5.63 55.32
C ILE A 172 -10.74 -6.82 54.64
N ARG A 173 -11.74 -7.43 55.30
CA ARG A 173 -12.53 -8.53 54.74
C ARG A 173 -13.22 -8.11 53.43
N GLN A 174 -13.85 -6.94 53.41
CA GLN A 174 -14.49 -6.41 52.20
C GLN A 174 -13.50 -6.07 51.08
N ALA A 175 -12.29 -5.62 51.42
CA ALA A 175 -11.25 -5.36 50.42
C ALA A 175 -10.72 -6.67 49.80
N LEU A 176 -10.57 -7.72 50.62
CA LEU A 176 -10.21 -9.06 50.15
C LEU A 176 -11.28 -9.62 49.22
N GLU A 177 -12.54 -9.59 49.62
CA GLU A 177 -13.67 -10.09 48.82
C GLU A 177 -13.73 -9.41 47.45
N LYS A 178 -13.58 -8.07 47.40
CA LYS A 178 -13.49 -7.33 46.14
C LYS A 178 -12.29 -7.77 45.30
N PHE A 179 -11.12 -7.94 45.92
CA PHE A 179 -9.92 -8.39 45.20
C PHE A 179 -10.14 -9.76 44.58
N ASP A 180 -10.64 -10.74 45.34
CA ASP A 180 -10.89 -12.11 44.88
C ASP A 180 -11.92 -12.11 43.73
N GLU A 181 -13.03 -11.40 43.85
CA GLU A 181 -14.02 -11.25 42.76
C GLU A 181 -13.39 -10.67 41.48
N SER A 182 -12.53 -9.65 41.61
CA SER A 182 -11.88 -9.08 40.42
C SER A 182 -10.83 -9.99 39.82
N LYS A 183 -10.19 -10.83 40.65
CA LYS A 183 -9.21 -11.81 40.21
C LYS A 183 -9.91 -12.89 39.40
N GLU A 184 -11.01 -13.47 39.91
CA GLU A 184 -11.81 -14.47 39.18
C GLU A 184 -12.28 -13.95 37.83
N VAL A 185 -12.80 -12.73 37.76
CA VAL A 185 -13.24 -12.15 36.49
C VAL A 185 -12.07 -11.98 35.51
N ALA A 186 -10.93 -11.46 35.95
CA ALA A 186 -9.76 -11.31 35.10
C ALA A 186 -9.21 -12.68 34.62
N GLU A 187 -9.17 -13.65 35.52
CA GLU A 187 -8.71 -15.01 35.28
C GLU A 187 -9.58 -15.72 34.24
N GLN A 188 -10.91 -15.66 34.43
CA GLN A 188 -11.87 -16.24 33.49
C GLN A 188 -11.78 -15.60 32.10
N SER A 189 -11.66 -14.26 32.01
CA SER A 189 -11.52 -13.58 30.72
C SER A 189 -10.22 -13.94 30.02
N MET A 190 -9.09 -14.05 30.74
CA MET A 190 -7.83 -14.51 30.16
C MET A 190 -7.92 -15.96 29.67
N PHE A 191 -8.52 -16.84 30.47
CA PHE A 191 -8.71 -18.25 30.12
C PHE A 191 -9.53 -18.39 28.83
N ASN A 192 -10.68 -17.70 28.74
CA ASN A 192 -11.54 -17.77 27.56
C ASN A 192 -10.82 -17.32 26.28
N LEU A 193 -10.01 -16.26 26.35
CA LEU A 193 -9.23 -15.81 25.19
C LEU A 193 -8.20 -16.87 24.74
N LEU A 194 -7.54 -17.52 25.70
CA LEU A 194 -6.49 -18.50 25.42
C LEU A 194 -7.04 -19.85 24.95
N GLU A 195 -8.24 -20.24 25.37
CA GLU A 195 -8.92 -21.44 24.89
C GLU A 195 -9.54 -21.26 23.49
N SER A 196 -9.83 -20.02 23.08
CA SER A 196 -10.37 -19.70 21.75
C SER A 196 -9.26 -19.46 20.70
N ASP A 197 -8.04 -19.98 20.90
CA ASP A 197 -6.88 -19.73 20.02
C ASP A 197 -7.05 -20.25 18.56
N ILE A 198 -7.98 -21.19 18.37
CA ILE A 198 -8.38 -21.70 17.06
C ILE A 198 -8.92 -20.63 16.12
N GLU A 199 -9.54 -19.56 16.66
CA GLU A 199 -10.06 -18.45 15.85
C GLU A 199 -8.91 -17.68 15.20
N GLN A 200 -7.80 -17.45 15.92
CA GLN A 200 -6.62 -16.78 15.39
C GLN A 200 -5.91 -17.64 14.35
N VAL A 201 -5.90 -18.97 14.53
CA VAL A 201 -5.39 -19.90 13.50
C VAL A 201 -6.25 -19.84 12.23
N SER A 202 -7.57 -19.79 12.37
CA SER A 202 -8.50 -19.63 11.24
C SER A 202 -8.27 -18.30 10.49
N GLN A 203 -8.04 -17.21 11.21
CA GLN A 203 -7.69 -15.90 10.62
C GLN A 203 -6.39 -15.98 9.82
N LEU A 204 -5.34 -16.62 10.35
CA LEU A 204 -4.09 -16.83 9.60
C LEU A 204 -4.31 -17.67 8.33
N ALA A 205 -5.16 -18.70 8.39
CA ALA A 205 -5.51 -19.48 7.21
C ALA A 205 -6.22 -18.62 6.15
N ALA A 206 -7.09 -17.69 6.54
CA ALA A 206 -7.74 -16.75 5.63
C ALA A 206 -6.74 -15.84 4.90
N LEU A 207 -5.73 -15.32 5.62
CA LEU A 207 -4.64 -14.54 5.00
C LEU A 207 -3.91 -15.36 3.92
N VAL A 208 -3.51 -16.58 4.26
CA VAL A 208 -2.78 -17.46 3.32
C VAL A 208 -3.65 -17.81 2.12
N GLN A 209 -4.92 -18.12 2.34
CA GLN A 209 -5.84 -18.47 1.26
C GLN A 209 -6.04 -17.29 0.28
N ALA A 210 -6.18 -16.06 0.79
CA ALA A 210 -6.27 -14.87 -0.03
C ALA A 210 -5.00 -14.66 -0.89
N GLN A 211 -3.82 -14.86 -0.30
CA GLN A 211 -2.54 -14.75 -1.03
C GLN A 211 -2.37 -15.84 -2.10
N VAL A 212 -2.76 -17.09 -1.80
CA VAL A 212 -2.73 -18.19 -2.77
C VAL A 212 -3.61 -17.87 -3.97
N GLU A 213 -4.83 -17.40 -3.73
CA GLU A 213 -5.77 -17.09 -4.80
C GLU A 213 -5.29 -15.91 -5.66
N TYR A 214 -4.77 -14.86 -5.02
CA TYR A 214 -4.13 -13.73 -5.72
C TYR A 214 -3.01 -14.20 -6.65
N HIS A 215 -2.06 -15.01 -6.15
CA HIS A 215 -0.93 -15.47 -6.95
C HIS A 215 -1.36 -16.45 -8.05
N ARG A 216 -2.39 -17.27 -7.82
CA ARG A 216 -2.95 -18.18 -8.82
C ARG A 216 -3.53 -17.40 -10.00
N GLN A 217 -4.39 -16.43 -9.73
CA GLN A 217 -5.00 -15.60 -10.77
C GLN A 217 -3.95 -14.75 -11.51
N ALA A 218 -3.00 -14.15 -10.78
CA ALA A 218 -1.92 -13.39 -11.40
C ALA A 218 -1.07 -14.23 -12.34
N THR A 219 -0.77 -15.48 -11.96
CA THR A 219 -0.03 -16.43 -12.80
C THR A 219 -0.81 -16.76 -14.08
N GLU A 220 -2.12 -16.97 -13.97
CA GLU A 220 -2.99 -17.26 -15.12
C GLU A 220 -2.97 -16.11 -16.14
N ILE A 221 -3.15 -14.87 -15.67
CA ILE A 221 -3.10 -13.65 -16.50
C ILE A 221 -1.75 -13.51 -17.20
N LEU A 222 -0.65 -13.64 -16.43
CA LEU A 222 0.70 -13.51 -16.97
C LEU A 222 1.05 -14.63 -17.96
N GLN A 223 0.55 -15.84 -17.75
CA GLN A 223 0.77 -16.96 -18.67
C GLN A 223 0.03 -16.72 -19.99
N GLN A 224 -1.21 -16.21 -19.95
CA GLN A 224 -1.96 -15.84 -21.15
C GLN A 224 -1.26 -14.70 -21.92
N LEU A 225 -0.82 -13.65 -21.22
CA LEU A 225 -0.05 -12.57 -21.83
C LEU A 225 1.24 -13.09 -22.47
N SER A 226 1.98 -13.94 -21.76
CA SER A 226 3.22 -14.53 -22.27
C SER A 226 2.97 -15.26 -23.59
N SER A 227 1.93 -16.11 -23.66
CA SER A 227 1.56 -16.80 -24.91
C SER A 227 1.23 -15.82 -26.04
N LYS A 228 0.39 -14.80 -25.79
CA LYS A 228 0.05 -13.75 -26.77
C LYS A 228 1.30 -13.04 -27.30
N LEU A 229 2.26 -12.71 -26.43
CA LEU A 229 3.49 -12.04 -26.83
C LEU A 229 4.41 -12.94 -27.65
N HIS A 230 4.52 -14.23 -27.31
CA HIS A 230 5.30 -15.19 -28.12
C HIS A 230 4.71 -15.36 -29.52
N GLU A 231 3.38 -15.43 -29.63
CA GLU A 231 2.68 -15.47 -30.91
C GLU A 231 2.96 -14.21 -31.73
N ARG A 232 2.88 -13.01 -31.12
CA ARG A 232 3.23 -11.75 -31.81
C ARG A 232 4.68 -11.72 -32.29
N ILE A 233 5.63 -12.21 -31.49
CA ILE A 233 7.05 -12.27 -31.87
C ILE A 233 7.20 -13.15 -33.12
N ARG A 234 6.54 -14.31 -33.14
CA ARG A 234 6.56 -15.23 -34.28
C ARG A 234 5.98 -14.58 -35.53
N GLU A 235 4.79 -13.98 -35.43
CA GLU A 235 4.15 -13.29 -36.55
C GLU A 235 4.97 -12.11 -37.09
N ALA A 236 5.67 -11.40 -36.20
CA ALA A 236 6.54 -10.29 -36.60
C ALA A 236 7.81 -10.77 -37.32
N GLN A 237 8.34 -11.95 -36.97
CA GLN A 237 9.48 -12.56 -37.65
C GLN A 237 9.13 -13.07 -39.05
N ASP A 238 7.90 -13.55 -39.24
CA ASP A 238 7.41 -14.06 -40.54
C ASP A 238 7.06 -12.93 -41.53
N LYS A 239 6.96 -11.67 -41.08
CA LYS A 239 6.67 -10.52 -41.95
C LYS A 239 7.91 -10.08 -42.75
N PRO A 240 7.80 -9.89 -44.09
CA PRO A 240 8.89 -9.34 -44.89
C PRO A 240 9.34 -7.97 -44.37
N ARG A 241 10.65 -7.75 -44.25
CA ARG A 241 11.18 -6.44 -43.83
C ARG A 241 10.79 -5.38 -44.86
N LYS A 242 10.07 -4.34 -44.41
CA LYS A 242 9.83 -3.14 -45.24
C LYS A 242 11.18 -2.48 -45.52
N GLU A 243 11.56 -2.40 -46.80
CA GLU A 243 12.74 -1.66 -47.22
C GLU A 243 12.49 -0.16 -47.06
N TYR A 244 13.41 0.54 -46.42
CA TYR A 244 13.31 1.99 -46.25
C TYR A 244 13.59 2.67 -47.59
N VAL A 245 12.56 3.22 -48.22
CA VAL A 245 12.69 4.08 -49.40
C VAL A 245 12.77 5.54 -48.92
N PRO A 246 13.92 6.22 -49.05
CA PRO A 246 14.03 7.62 -48.64
C PRO A 246 13.07 8.47 -49.47
N LYS A 247 12.34 9.38 -48.82
CA LYS A 247 11.55 10.37 -49.55
C LYS A 247 12.48 11.23 -50.42
N PRO A 248 12.11 11.55 -51.67
CA PRO A 248 12.90 12.44 -52.52
C PRO A 248 13.20 13.75 -51.79
N ARG A 249 14.44 14.23 -51.87
CA ARG A 249 14.81 15.53 -51.30
C ARG A 249 13.97 16.60 -52.00
N MET A 250 13.38 17.51 -51.22
CA MET A 250 12.64 18.64 -51.75
C MET A 250 13.59 19.50 -52.58
N ILE A 251 13.35 19.59 -53.89
CA ILE A 251 14.13 20.44 -54.80
C ILE A 251 13.48 21.83 -54.76
N LEU A 252 14.26 22.84 -54.40
CA LEU A 252 13.84 24.24 -54.51
C LEU A 252 14.04 24.70 -55.96
N GLU A 253 12.97 24.76 -56.75
CA GLU A 253 13.00 25.41 -58.06
C GLU A 253 12.97 26.94 -57.85
N LEU A 254 14.15 27.55 -57.89
CA LEU A 254 14.28 29.00 -58.06
C LEU A 254 14.10 29.31 -59.55
N LEU A 255 12.96 29.87 -59.92
CA LEU A 255 12.77 30.48 -61.24
C LEU A 255 13.88 31.53 -61.45
N PRO A 256 14.53 31.58 -62.64
CA PRO A 256 15.57 32.56 -62.90
C PRO A 256 14.99 33.98 -62.78
N PRO A 257 15.78 34.98 -62.32
CA PRO A 257 15.32 36.35 -62.26
C PRO A 257 15.00 36.82 -63.68
N SER A 258 13.71 37.01 -63.95
CA SER A 258 13.24 37.61 -65.19
C SER A 258 13.58 39.10 -65.18
N ASP A 259 14.62 39.46 -65.92
CA ASP A 259 14.88 40.85 -66.29
C ASP A 259 13.84 41.35 -67.29
N SER A 260 13.41 42.60 -67.09
CA SER A 260 12.62 43.45 -68.01
C SER A 260 11.11 43.51 -67.80
N HIS A 261 10.73 44.37 -66.85
CA HIS A 261 9.93 45.59 -67.03
C HIS A 261 8.73 45.66 -68.02
N ASN A 262 7.62 46.09 -67.40
CA ASN A 262 6.68 47.15 -67.78
C ASN A 262 5.47 46.82 -68.69
N GLY A 263 4.30 46.78 -68.04
CA GLY A 263 2.98 46.90 -68.68
C GLY A 263 1.88 46.80 -67.63
N GLY A 264 1.50 47.93 -67.03
CA GLY A 264 0.60 47.99 -65.89
C GLY A 264 -0.91 48.04 -66.20
N LEU A 265 -1.66 47.71 -65.13
CA LEU A 265 -3.04 48.12 -64.76
C LEU A 265 -4.18 47.52 -65.61
N ASN A 266 -5.27 46.95 -65.08
CA ASN A 266 -5.99 47.31 -63.85
C ASN A 266 -7.16 46.34 -63.51
N THR A 267 -7.62 46.40 -62.25
CA THR A 267 -8.96 46.06 -61.69
C THR A 267 -9.28 44.57 -61.43
N THR A 268 -9.88 44.09 -60.32
CA THR A 268 -10.57 44.70 -59.16
C THR A 268 -10.87 43.66 -58.07
N LYS A 269 -10.83 44.14 -56.80
CA LYS A 269 -11.67 43.80 -55.62
C LYS A 269 -11.54 42.45 -54.88
N SER A 270 -11.04 42.57 -53.64
CA SER A 270 -11.49 41.78 -52.48
C SER A 270 -12.85 42.28 -51.95
N PRO A 271 -13.55 41.48 -51.12
CA PRO A 271 -13.87 41.98 -49.78
C PRO A 271 -13.80 40.93 -48.64
N GLY A 272 -13.00 41.25 -47.61
CA GLY A 272 -13.49 41.46 -46.22
C GLY A 272 -13.61 40.29 -45.21
N PRO A 273 -13.55 40.58 -43.88
CA PRO A 273 -12.81 39.78 -42.87
C PRO A 273 -13.59 39.40 -41.58
N ALA A 274 -12.97 38.60 -40.69
CA ALA A 274 -13.23 38.50 -39.23
C ALA A 274 -12.16 37.59 -38.59
N SER A 275 -11.53 37.78 -37.42
CA SER A 275 -11.39 38.85 -36.42
C SER A 275 -10.19 38.46 -35.56
N SER A 276 -9.30 39.41 -35.23
CA SER A 276 -8.21 39.28 -34.24
C SER A 276 -8.80 39.24 -32.79
N PRO A 277 -8.04 39.06 -31.67
CA PRO A 277 -6.89 39.91 -31.33
C PRO A 277 -5.75 39.26 -30.49
N GLY A 278 -4.53 39.74 -30.69
CA GLY A 278 -3.46 39.63 -29.67
C GLY A 278 -3.66 40.64 -28.54
N PRO A 279 -2.67 40.79 -27.64
CA PRO A 279 -2.28 42.15 -27.28
C PRO A 279 -0.76 42.36 -27.18
N ALA A 280 -0.42 43.64 -27.18
CA ALA A 280 0.90 44.24 -27.30
C ALA A 280 1.52 44.70 -25.96
N ARG A 281 2.86 44.80 -25.98
CA ARG A 281 3.82 45.69 -25.27
C ARG A 281 3.68 46.03 -23.75
N THR A 282 4.85 45.89 -23.11
CA THR A 282 5.36 46.12 -21.73
C THR A 282 5.42 47.60 -21.27
N PRO A 283 5.60 47.98 -19.97
CA PRO A 283 6.92 47.95 -19.26
C PRO A 283 6.97 47.86 -17.69
N GLY A 284 8.16 47.54 -17.14
CA GLY A 284 8.62 47.74 -15.74
C GLY A 284 8.25 46.63 -14.74
N GLU A 285 9.03 46.20 -13.75
CA GLU A 285 10.28 46.67 -13.14
C GLU A 285 10.84 45.54 -12.22
N ASN A 286 12.17 45.47 -12.07
CA ASN A 286 13.00 44.85 -11.01
C ASN A 286 12.62 43.48 -10.40
N THR A 287 13.53 42.50 -10.52
CA THR A 287 14.23 41.88 -9.37
C THR A 287 15.51 41.14 -9.81
N GLN A 288 16.53 41.34 -8.97
CA GLN A 288 17.92 40.84 -8.96
C GLN A 288 18.02 39.29 -9.02
N ARG A 289 18.92 38.73 -9.85
CA ARG A 289 20.32 38.33 -9.57
C ARG A 289 20.48 36.87 -9.09
N GLY A 290 21.19 36.10 -9.93
CA GLY A 290 22.14 35.01 -9.56
C GLY A 290 21.56 33.60 -9.47
N THR A 291 22.23 32.53 -9.90
CA THR A 291 23.60 32.31 -10.38
C THR A 291 23.67 31.02 -11.21
N ASP A 292 24.75 30.93 -11.98
CA ASP A 292 25.21 29.85 -12.86
C ASP A 292 25.22 28.43 -12.27
N ALA A 293 25.10 27.41 -13.14
CA ALA A 293 25.98 26.23 -13.12
C ALA A 293 25.75 25.31 -14.34
N ASP A 294 26.70 25.39 -15.26
CA ASP A 294 27.39 24.33 -16.00
C ASP A 294 26.65 23.12 -16.59
N THR A 295 26.80 23.07 -17.90
CA THR A 295 26.75 21.89 -18.76
C THR A 295 27.96 21.00 -18.50
N HIS A 296 27.74 19.70 -18.25
CA HIS A 296 28.74 18.67 -18.50
C HIS A 296 28.09 17.44 -19.14
N THR A 297 28.34 17.30 -20.44
CA THR A 297 28.10 16.11 -21.24
C THR A 297 29.13 15.04 -20.88
N HIS A 298 28.73 13.96 -20.20
CA HIS A 298 29.53 12.74 -20.13
C HIS A 298 28.91 11.65 -21.01
N ARG A 299 29.50 11.50 -22.20
CA ARG A 299 29.38 10.33 -23.06
C ARG A 299 30.22 9.20 -22.43
N SER A 300 29.57 8.20 -21.83
CA SER A 300 30.24 6.96 -21.42
C SER A 300 29.96 5.86 -22.43
N THR A 301 31.02 5.42 -23.09
CA THR A 301 31.12 4.16 -23.81
C THR A 301 32.11 3.30 -23.03
N TYR A 302 31.82 2.02 -22.79
CA TYR A 302 32.68 0.88 -23.15
C TYR A 302 32.18 -0.46 -22.55
N LYS A 303 31.93 -1.39 -23.48
CA LYS A 303 32.21 -2.85 -23.48
C LYS A 303 31.52 -3.81 -22.51
N GLN A 304 30.65 -4.62 -23.12
CA GLN A 304 30.36 -6.02 -22.81
C GLN A 304 31.65 -6.84 -22.60
N ARG A 305 31.61 -7.70 -21.57
CA ARG A 305 32.52 -8.84 -21.42
C ARG A 305 31.67 -10.11 -21.53
N LEU A 306 31.84 -10.83 -22.64
CA LEU A 306 31.47 -12.24 -22.75
C LEU A 306 32.45 -13.07 -21.94
N THR A 307 31.95 -14.09 -21.23
CA THR A 307 32.73 -15.25 -20.80
C THR A 307 31.94 -16.48 -21.18
N ASP A 308 32.45 -17.22 -22.18
CA ASP A 308 32.06 -18.59 -22.47
C ASP A 308 32.60 -19.56 -21.39
N PRO A 309 31.94 -20.71 -21.17
CA PRO A 309 32.42 -21.75 -20.28
C PRO A 309 33.21 -22.82 -21.05
N HIS A 310 34.42 -23.16 -20.60
CA HIS A 310 35.09 -24.39 -21.01
C HIS A 310 35.78 -25.08 -19.82
N THR A 311 35.31 -26.30 -19.56
CA THR A 311 36.05 -27.56 -19.34
C THR A 311 37.30 -27.56 -18.46
N GLU A 312 37.23 -28.37 -17.40
CA GLU A 312 38.24 -29.25 -16.77
C GLU A 312 37.57 -29.73 -15.46
N THR A 313 37.59 -30.97 -14.98
CA THR A 313 38.11 -32.31 -15.33
C THR A 313 37.37 -33.28 -14.38
#